data_AF-A0A7K2PMA0-F1
#
_entry.id   AF-A0A7K2PMA0-F1
#
_cell.length_a   1.000
_cell.length_b   1.000
_cell.length_c   1.000
_cell.angle_alpha   90.00
_cell.angle_beta   90.00
_cell.angle_gamma   90.00
#
_symmetry.space_group_name_H-M   'P 1'
#
loop_
_entity.id
_entity.type
_entity.pdbx_description
1 polymer ?
#
loop_
_entity_poly.entity_id
_entity_poly.type
_entity_poly.pdbx_seq_one_letter_code
_entity_poly.pdbx_strand_id
1 'polypeptide(L)'
;MMRDWTTPRPAALLLFLVLDLVLLDAGSFSAAVALAATAAAGSALAACSLIASRCAPAVPPTRVRTAIRDRARRTAFLSQRDPDAKGRPRPRAPGHALPATA
;
A
#
# COMPACT_ATOMS: atom_id res chain seq x y z
N MET A 1 -6.64 10.46 15.76
CA MET A 1 -5.95 11.66 15.26
C MET A 1 -5.89 11.57 13.74
N MET A 2 -6.97 12.00 13.09
CA MET A 2 -7.07 11.99 11.64
C MET A 2 -6.20 13.12 11.11
N ARG A 3 -5.21 12.78 10.27
CA ARG A 3 -4.47 13.79 9.55
C ARG A 3 -5.45 14.39 8.54
N ASP A 4 -5.75 15.66 8.68
CA ASP A 4 -6.39 16.44 7.63
C ASP A 4 -5.31 16.72 6.60
N TRP A 5 -5.18 15.81 5.63
CA TRP A 5 -4.35 16.05 4.46
C TRP A 5 -5.09 17.11 3.68
N THR A 6 -4.68 18.38 3.83
CA THR A 6 -5.10 19.46 2.94
C THR A 6 -4.81 19.00 1.52
N THR A 7 -5.79 18.41 0.84
CA THR A 7 -5.54 17.67 -0.40
C THR A 7 -5.09 18.66 -1.46
N PRO A 8 -3.81 18.67 -1.87
CA PRO A 8 -3.33 19.63 -2.86
C PRO A 8 -3.72 19.22 -4.28
N ARG A 9 -4.47 18.11 -4.43
CA ARG A 9 -4.88 17.52 -5.71
C ARG A 9 -5.57 18.51 -6.66
N PRO A 10 -6.60 19.26 -6.26
CA PRO A 10 -7.22 20.24 -7.15
C PRO A 10 -6.25 21.37 -7.51
N ALA A 11 -5.43 21.84 -6.58
CA ALA A 11 -4.44 22.89 -6.83
C ALA A 11 -3.35 22.44 -7.82
N ALA A 12 -2.88 21.18 -7.70
CA ALA A 12 -1.91 20.60 -8.61
C ALA A 12 -2.49 20.41 -10.03
N LEU A 13 -3.75 19.99 -10.16
CA LEU A 13 -4.44 19.90 -11.45
C LEU A 13 -4.62 21.27 -12.09
N LEU A 14 -5.04 22.28 -11.31
CA LEU A 14 -5.16 23.66 -11.77
C LEU A 14 -3.82 24.21 -12.26
N LEU A 15 -2.75 24.02 -11.47
CA LEU A 15 -1.40 24.44 -11.86
C LEU A 15 -0.95 23.78 -13.16
N PHE A 16 -1.22 22.48 -13.32
CA PHE A 16 -0.89 21.75 -14.54
C PHE A 16 -1.63 22.31 -15.77
N LEU A 17 -2.94 22.56 -15.66
CA LEU A 17 -3.74 23.15 -16.74
C LEU A 17 -3.29 24.57 -17.09
N VAL A 18 -2.96 25.38 -16.08
CA VAL A 18 -2.41 26.73 -16.30
C VAL A 18 -1.06 26.65 -17.02
N LEU A 19 -0.20 25.70 -16.64
CA LEU A 19 1.08 25.51 -17.28
C LEU A 19 0.90 25.11 -18.76
N ASP A 20 0.05 24.13 -19.05
CA ASP A 20 -0.27 23.73 -20.44
C ASP A 20 -0.79 24.91 -21.27
N LEU A 21 -1.67 25.74 -20.70
CA LEU A 21 -2.22 26.91 -21.38
C LEU A 21 -1.15 27.97 -21.67
N VAL A 22 -0.28 28.24 -20.69
CA VAL A 22 0.84 29.19 -20.85
C VAL A 22 1.83 28.69 -21.92
N LEU A 23 2.12 27.39 -21.97
CA LEU A 23 2.98 26.82 -23.02
C LEU A 23 2.34 26.89 -24.41
N LEU A 24 1.02 26.76 -24.50
CA LEU A 24 0.27 26.95 -25.75
C LEU A 24 0.35 28.39 -26.23
N ASP A 25 0.13 29.35 -25.33
CA ASP A 25 0.16 30.79 -25.62
C ASP A 25 1.58 31.26 -26.00
N ALA A 26 2.60 30.72 -25.35
CA ALA A 26 4.00 30.97 -25.69
C ALA A 26 4.46 30.36 -27.03
N GLY A 27 3.57 29.71 -27.79
CA GLY A 27 3.88 29.09 -29.09
C GLY A 27 4.64 27.76 -29.01
N SER A 28 4.86 27.23 -27.80
CA SER A 28 5.56 25.97 -27.55
C SER A 28 4.64 24.75 -27.61
N PHE A 29 3.94 24.60 -28.75
CA PHE A 29 2.95 23.54 -28.97
C PHE A 29 3.49 22.13 -28.69
N SER A 30 4.73 21.84 -29.12
CA SER A 30 5.38 20.55 -28.88
C SER A 30 5.57 20.25 -27.39
N ALA A 31 5.91 21.25 -26.58
CA ALA A 31 6.14 21.08 -25.15
C ALA A 31 4.81 20.90 -24.39
N ALA A 32 3.77 21.65 -24.77
CA ALA A 32 2.43 21.44 -24.23
C ALA A 32 1.86 20.06 -24.58
N VAL A 33 2.04 19.60 -25.83
CA VAL A 33 1.61 18.25 -26.23
C VAL A 33 2.37 17.17 -25.47
N ALA A 34 3.68 17.32 -25.28
CA ALA A 34 4.48 16.37 -24.50
C ALA A 34 4.05 16.33 -23.03
N LEU A 35 3.75 17.49 -22.44
CA LEU A 35 3.27 17.61 -21.07
C LEU A 35 1.89 16.95 -20.92
N ALA A 36 0.93 17.29 -21.79
CA ALA A 36 -0.40 16.69 -21.84
C ALA A 36 -0.36 15.17 -22.04
N ALA A 37 0.50 14.67 -22.95
CA ALA A 37 0.67 13.24 -23.18
C ALA A 37 1.21 12.51 -21.93
N THR A 38 2.14 13.14 -21.20
CA THR A 38 2.69 12.59 -19.96
C THR A 38 1.64 12.50 -18.87
N ALA A 39 0.78 13.52 -18.74
CA ALA A 39 -0.34 13.48 -17.79
C ALA A 39 -1.40 12.45 -18.17
N ALA A 40 -1.71 12.30 -19.46
CA ALA A 40 -2.61 11.26 -19.95
C ALA A 40 -2.06 9.86 -19.61
N ALA A 41 -0.78 9.59 -19.88
CA ALA A 41 -0.14 8.32 -19.52
C ALA A 41 -0.12 8.09 -18.00
N GLY A 42 0.23 9.12 -17.21
CA GLY A 42 0.25 9.04 -15.75
C GLY A 42 -1.12 8.76 -15.14
N SER A 43 -2.18 9.41 -15.64
CA SER A 43 -3.55 9.18 -15.19
C SER A 43 -4.06 7.78 -15.55
N ALA A 44 -3.73 7.28 -16.75
CA ALA A 44 -4.05 5.91 -17.15
C ALA A 44 -3.35 4.88 -16.26
N LEU A 45 -2.06 5.07 -15.95
CA LEU A 45 -1.32 4.22 -15.02
C LEU A 45 -1.91 4.25 -13.61
N ALA A 46 -2.28 5.44 -13.11
CA ALA A 46 -2.93 5.58 -11.81
C ALA A 46 -4.27 4.84 -11.76
N ALA A 47 -5.10 4.97 -12.81
CA ALA A 47 -6.37 4.24 -12.93
C ALA A 47 -6.15 2.72 -12.96
N CYS A 48 -5.21 2.24 -13.77
CA CYS A 48 -4.83 0.82 -13.80
C CYS A 48 -4.36 0.32 -12.43
N SER A 49 -3.54 1.10 -11.71
CA SER A 49 -3.07 0.74 -10.37
C SER A 49 -4.21 0.67 -9.36
N LEU A 50 -5.17 1.59 -9.43
CA LEU A 50 -6.36 1.61 -8.59
C LEU A 50 -7.23 0.38 -8.88
N ILE A 51 -7.50 0.08 -10.14
CA ILE A 51 -8.26 -1.10 -10.54
C ILE A 51 -7.56 -2.37 -10.04
N ALA A 52 -6.25 -2.50 -10.28
CA ALA A 52 -5.46 -3.63 -9.81
C ALA A 52 -5.52 -3.77 -8.27
N SER A 53 -5.45 -2.66 -7.54
CA SER A 53 -5.57 -2.66 -6.07
C SER A 53 -6.96 -3.10 -5.57
N ARG A 54 -8.02 -2.81 -6.34
CA ARG A 54 -9.40 -3.20 -6.01
C ARG A 54 -9.68 -4.66 -6.36
N CYS A 55 -9.02 -5.17 -7.39
CA CYS A 55 -9.06 -6.59 -7.77
C CYS A 55 -8.25 -7.47 -6.82
N ALA A 56 -7.32 -6.91 -6.04
CA ALA A 56 -6.58 -7.66 -5.03
C ALA A 56 -7.56 -8.20 -3.95
N PRO A 57 -7.62 -9.53 -3.74
CA PRO A 57 -8.51 -10.09 -2.74
C PRO A 57 -8.23 -9.51 -1.35
N ALA A 58 -9.27 -9.09 -0.63
CA ALA A 58 -9.15 -8.68 0.76
C ALA A 58 -8.78 -9.90 1.61
N VAL A 59 -7.48 -10.09 1.87
CA VAL A 59 -6.99 -11.18 2.68
C VAL A 59 -7.03 -10.74 4.16
N PRO A 60 -7.76 -11.46 5.03
CA PRO A 60 -7.75 -11.13 6.45
C PRO A 60 -6.32 -11.20 6.98
N PRO A 61 -5.89 -10.27 7.86
CA PRO A 61 -4.49 -10.17 8.30
C PRO A 61 -4.01 -11.47 8.98
N THR A 62 -4.93 -12.25 9.55
CA THR A 62 -4.68 -13.59 10.09
C THR A 62 -4.21 -14.58 9.03
N ARG A 63 -4.71 -14.50 7.79
CA ARG A 63 -4.35 -15.39 6.68
C ARG A 63 -2.94 -15.11 6.14
N VAL A 64 -2.46 -13.86 6.18
CA VAL A 64 -1.06 -13.56 5.85
C VAL A 64 -0.13 -14.19 6.89
N ARG A 65 -0.49 -14.07 8.18
CA ARG A 65 0.27 -14.69 9.28
C ARG A 65 0.28 -16.21 9.17
N THR A 66 -0.85 -16.84 8.82
CA THR A 66 -0.88 -18.30 8.63
C THR A 66 -0.14 -18.71 7.37
N ALA A 67 -0.21 -17.97 6.27
CA ALA A 67 0.54 -18.27 5.05
C ALA A 67 2.05 -18.17 5.26
N ILE A 68 2.54 -17.19 6.02
CA ILE A 68 3.95 -17.09 6.42
C ILE A 68 4.33 -18.26 7.32
N ARG A 69 3.49 -18.61 8.31
CA ARG A 69 3.73 -19.74 9.23
C ARG A 69 3.68 -21.10 8.51
N ASP A 70 2.84 -21.22 7.50
CA ASP A 70 2.68 -22.41 6.66
C ASP A 70 3.85 -22.55 5.68
N ARG A 71 4.28 -21.45 5.05
CA ARG A 71 5.53 -21.38 4.30
C ARG A 71 6.72 -21.73 5.19
N ALA A 72 6.75 -21.24 6.43
CA ALA A 72 7.82 -21.55 7.36
C ALA A 72 7.82 -23.04 7.74
N ARG A 73 6.66 -23.64 8.01
CA ARG A 73 6.57 -25.09 8.27
C ARG A 73 7.01 -25.95 7.08
N ARG A 74 6.78 -25.48 5.86
CA ARG A 74 7.24 -26.15 4.62
C ARG A 74 8.73 -25.96 4.33
N THR A 75 9.42 -25.05 5.02
CA THR A 75 10.87 -24.88 4.89
C THR A 75 11.54 -25.60 6.06
N ALA A 76 12.55 -26.43 5.81
CA ALA A 76 13.30 -27.07 6.89
C ALA A 76 14.13 -26.01 7.64
N PHE A 77 13.62 -25.50 8.76
CA PHE A 77 14.39 -24.64 9.66
C PHE A 77 15.25 -25.50 10.57
N LEU A 78 16.50 -25.06 10.82
CA LEU A 78 17.30 -25.58 11.92
C LEU A 78 16.54 -25.37 13.23
N SER A 79 16.50 -26.37 14.11
CA SER A 79 15.76 -26.36 15.38
C SER A 79 16.08 -25.15 16.27
N GLN A 80 17.27 -24.59 16.16
CA GLN A 80 17.70 -23.38 16.89
C GLN A 80 17.02 -22.08 16.42
N ARG A 81 16.37 -22.09 15.24
CA ARG A 81 15.66 -20.93 14.67
C ARG A 81 14.16 -20.96 14.93
N ASP A 82 13.62 -22.10 15.38
CA ASP A 82 12.22 -22.21 15.76
C ASP A 82 12.04 -21.70 17.20
N PRO A 83 11.40 -20.55 17.39
CA PRO A 83 11.18 -19.99 18.72
C PRO A 83 10.27 -20.83 19.61
N ASP A 84 9.55 -21.81 19.03
CA ASP A 84 8.67 -22.74 19.72
C ASP A 84 9.31 -24.15 19.85
N ALA A 85 10.58 -24.33 19.48
CA ALA A 85 11.28 -25.62 19.53
C ALA A 85 11.31 -26.22 20.96
N LYS A 86 11.13 -27.55 21.03
CA LYS A 86 11.18 -28.31 22.28
C LYS A 86 12.57 -28.15 22.93
N GLY A 87 12.62 -27.42 24.04
CA GLY A 87 13.86 -27.09 24.77
C GLY A 87 14.00 -25.61 25.12
N ARG A 88 13.18 -24.73 24.53
CA ARG A 88 13.14 -23.31 24.91
C ARG A 88 11.69 -22.79 24.99
N PRO A 89 10.87 -23.26 25.97
CA PRO A 89 9.54 -22.72 26.17
C PRO A 89 9.66 -21.22 26.47
N ARG A 90 9.05 -20.39 25.62
CA ARG A 90 8.92 -18.96 25.92
C ARG A 90 8.02 -18.78 27.15
N PRO A 91 8.31 -17.82 28.03
CA PRO A 91 7.29 -17.30 28.93
C PRO A 91 6.11 -16.87 28.06
N ARG A 92 4.97 -17.56 28.20
CA ARG A 92 3.76 -17.15 27.49
C ARG A 92 3.40 -15.79 28.07
N ALA A 93 3.29 -14.77 27.21
CA ALA A 93 2.71 -13.50 27.62
C ALA A 93 1.40 -13.79 28.37
N PRO A 94 1.09 -13.07 29.46
CA PRO A 94 -0.10 -13.33 30.24
C PRO A 94 -1.30 -13.37 29.29
N GLY A 95 -1.97 -14.53 29.25
CA GLY A 95 -3.23 -14.65 28.53
C GLY A 95 -4.22 -13.69 29.19
N HIS A 96 -5.01 -12.97 28.38
CA HIS A 96 -6.09 -12.16 28.93
C HIS A 96 -6.94 -13.02 29.87
N ALA A 97 -7.03 -12.62 31.14
CA ALA A 97 -7.94 -13.24 32.08
C ALA A 97 -9.36 -13.08 31.54
N LEU A 98 -10.01 -14.21 31.26
CA LEU A 98 -11.44 -14.21 31.01
C LEU A 98 -12.15 -13.82 32.31
N PRO A 99 -13.22 -13.00 32.26
CA PRO A 99 -13.97 -12.65 33.45
C PRO A 99 -14.52 -13.94 34.07
N ALA A 100 -14.11 -14.22 35.31
CA ALA A 100 -14.75 -15.24 36.13
C ALA A 100 -16.12 -14.70 36.54
N THR A 101 -17.17 -15.45 36.22
CA THR A 101 -18.56 -15.15 36.60
C THR A 101 -18.69 -14.93 38.10
N ALA A 102 -19.24 -13.77 38.49
CA ALA A 102 -20.24 -13.57 39.54
C ALA A 102 -20.80 -12.15 39.43
#